data_AF-A0A2A4YLZ0-F1
#
_entry.id   AF-A0A2A4YLZ0-F1
#
_cell.length_a   1.000
_cell.length_b   1.000
_cell.length_c   1.000
_cell.angle_alpha   90.00
_cell.angle_beta   90.00
_cell.angle_gamma   90.00
#
_symmetry.space_group_name_H-M   'P 1'
#
loop_
_entity.id
_entity.type
_entity.pdbx_description
1 polymer ?
#
loop_
_entity_poly.entity_id
_entity_poly.type
_entity_poly.pdbx_seq_one_letter_code
_entity_poly.pdbx_strand_id
1 'polypeptide(L)'
;MKKVFILFSLIVCFNSMYAQLMSKMVIKTPIEGICNDKEVYVLFPSIDTGQVKAVCPVPESEILNKLNSKVSFLRENKKFKGEGIVKVIINCKGEVVLCEVSKKSKSNKLDDQIVEVFNNLGEWKNAFYKKRAVDNVQLFYFKVKKGKISWKY
;
A
#
# COMPACT_ATOMS: atom_id res chain seq x y z
N MET A 1 -52.94 -16.40 10.16
CA MET A 1 -52.05 -15.34 10.70
C MET A 1 -50.60 -15.81 10.99
N LYS A 2 -50.35 -17.03 11.52
CA LYS A 2 -48.97 -17.52 11.77
C LYS A 2 -48.06 -17.68 10.54
N LYS A 3 -48.62 -17.93 9.34
CA LYS A 3 -47.84 -18.10 8.09
C LYS A 3 -47.29 -16.79 7.50
N VAL A 4 -47.85 -15.63 7.88
CA VAL A 4 -47.41 -14.30 7.39
C VAL A 4 -46.18 -13.80 8.16
N PHE A 5 -46.07 -14.15 9.45
CA PHE A 5 -44.91 -13.78 10.28
C PHE A 5 -43.61 -14.47 9.86
N ILE A 6 -43.68 -15.67 9.27
CA ILE A 6 -42.49 -16.40 8.80
C ILE A 6 -41.90 -15.74 7.54
N LEU A 7 -42.75 -15.17 6.67
CA LEU A 7 -42.30 -14.50 5.44
C LEU A 7 -41.61 -13.17 5.75
N PHE A 8 -42.05 -12.45 6.78
CA PHE A 8 -41.44 -11.17 7.19
C PHE A 8 -40.06 -11.37 7.84
N SER A 9 -39.85 -12.48 8.55
CA SER A 9 -38.55 -12.83 9.15
C SER A 9 -37.46 -13.10 8.11
N LEU A 10 -37.81 -13.66 6.95
CA LEU A 10 -36.87 -13.97 5.88
C LEU A 10 -36.34 -12.72 5.13
N ILE A 11 -37.07 -11.62 5.11
CA ILE A 11 -36.67 -10.38 4.42
C ILE A 11 -35.68 -9.55 5.24
N VAL A 12 -35.73 -9.63 6.58
CA VAL A 12 -34.85 -8.85 7.46
C VAL A 12 -33.41 -9.38 7.45
N CYS A 13 -33.18 -10.64 7.07
CA CYS A 13 -31.84 -11.26 7.03
C CYS A 13 -31.02 -10.93 5.77
N PHE A 14 -31.58 -10.28 4.75
CA PHE A 14 -30.85 -9.91 3.52
C PHE A 14 -30.15 -8.54 3.57
N ASN A 15 -30.32 -7.76 4.64
CA ASN A 15 -29.46 -6.59 4.91
C ASN A 15 -28.14 -7.02 5.58
N SER A 16 -27.59 -8.14 5.16
CA SER A 16 -26.33 -8.69 5.66
C SER A 16 -25.18 -7.75 5.28
N MET A 17 -24.85 -6.87 6.22
CA MET A 17 -23.51 -6.37 6.53
C MET A 17 -22.57 -6.22 5.32
N TYR A 18 -22.64 -5.08 4.63
CA TYR A 18 -21.51 -4.59 3.85
C TYR A 18 -20.37 -4.22 4.83
N ALA A 19 -19.61 -5.21 5.27
CA ALA A 19 -18.42 -4.98 6.06
C ALA A 19 -17.41 -4.20 5.18
N GLN A 20 -17.16 -2.94 5.51
CA GLN A 20 -16.10 -2.16 4.88
C GLN A 20 -14.75 -2.71 5.36
N LEU A 21 -14.07 -3.48 4.52
CA LEU A 21 -12.73 -3.94 4.85
C LEU A 21 -11.79 -2.73 4.92
N MET A 22 -11.21 -2.51 6.08
CA MET A 22 -10.31 -1.40 6.36
C MET A 22 -9.31 -1.86 7.40
N SER A 23 -8.04 -1.57 7.16
CA SER A 23 -6.98 -1.86 8.12
C SER A 23 -6.32 -0.55 8.55
N LYS A 24 -6.35 -0.29 9.86
CA LYS A 24 -5.64 0.83 10.47
C LYS A 24 -4.27 0.35 10.93
N MET A 25 -3.23 1.09 10.56
CA MET A 25 -1.88 0.85 11.06
C MET A 25 -1.71 1.52 12.43
N VAL A 26 -1.17 0.78 13.40
CA VAL A 26 -0.80 1.35 14.70
C VAL A 26 0.61 1.94 14.60
N ILE A 27 0.72 3.24 14.83
CA ILE A 27 2.00 3.95 14.91
C ILE A 27 2.53 3.82 16.34
N LYS A 28 3.60 3.03 16.53
CA LYS A 28 4.25 2.84 17.84
C LYS A 28 5.32 3.90 18.14
N THR A 29 5.94 4.43 17.10
CA THR A 29 6.97 5.45 17.18
C THR A 29 6.49 6.64 16.35
N PRO A 30 6.58 7.88 16.86
CA PRO A 30 6.19 9.05 16.11
C PRO A 30 6.88 9.10 14.74
N ILE A 31 6.11 9.43 13.70
CA ILE A 31 6.60 9.65 12.35
C ILE A 31 6.31 11.11 12.01
N GLU A 32 7.36 11.86 11.72
CA GLU A 32 7.25 13.27 11.35
C GLU A 32 6.40 13.44 10.08
N GLY A 33 5.54 14.46 10.05
CA GLY A 33 4.71 14.77 8.89
C GLY A 33 3.41 13.98 8.75
N ILE A 34 3.12 12.99 9.61
CA ILE A 34 1.81 12.34 9.67
C ILE A 34 0.75 13.35 10.12
N CYS A 35 -0.42 13.33 9.47
CA CYS A 35 -1.52 14.23 9.83
C CYS A 35 -2.28 13.75 11.08
N ASN A 36 -2.53 12.44 11.19
CA ASN A 36 -3.18 11.84 12.35
C ASN A 36 -2.69 10.40 12.58
N ASP A 37 -1.89 10.19 13.62
CA ASP A 37 -1.28 8.89 13.98
C ASP A 37 -2.29 7.80 14.37
N LYS A 38 -3.55 8.16 14.65
CA LYS A 38 -4.68 7.24 14.91
C LYS A 38 -5.47 6.88 13.65
N GLU A 39 -5.20 7.56 12.53
CA GLU A 39 -5.95 7.47 11.28
C GLU A 39 -5.02 7.23 10.08
N VAL A 40 -4.09 6.28 10.24
CA VAL A 40 -3.21 5.80 9.17
C VAL A 40 -3.79 4.52 8.57
N TYR A 41 -4.13 4.53 7.27
CA TYR A 41 -4.94 3.46 6.66
C TYR A 41 -4.23 2.69 5.54
N VAL A 42 -4.38 1.37 5.55
CA VAL A 42 -4.31 0.56 4.33
C VAL A 42 -5.71 0.51 3.73
N LEU A 43 -5.89 1.19 2.59
CA LEU A 43 -7.19 1.31 1.93
C LEU A 43 -7.37 0.19 0.89
N PHE A 44 -8.60 -0.32 0.77
CA PHE A 44 -9.02 -1.31 -0.20
C PHE A 44 -10.24 -0.76 -0.97
N PRO A 45 -10.01 0.07 -2.01
CA PRO A 45 -11.08 0.64 -2.80
C PRO A 45 -11.97 -0.44 -3.43
N SER A 46 -13.28 -0.27 -3.27
CA SER A 46 -14.33 -0.97 -3.99
C SER A 46 -15.44 0.05 -4.28
N ILE A 47 -16.34 -0.27 -5.21
CA ILE A 47 -17.34 0.66 -5.77
C ILE A 47 -18.07 1.48 -4.68
N ASP A 48 -18.38 0.88 -3.52
CA ASP A 48 -19.19 1.51 -2.47
C ASP A 48 -18.46 1.78 -1.15
N THR A 49 -17.11 1.69 -1.10
CA THR A 49 -16.40 1.85 0.18
C THR A 49 -16.07 3.31 0.52
N GLY A 50 -16.16 4.23 -0.46
CA GLY A 50 -15.75 5.62 -0.30
C GLY A 50 -14.26 5.77 0.05
N GLN A 51 -13.46 4.75 -0.28
CA GLN A 51 -12.01 4.70 -0.10
C GLN A 51 -11.33 5.02 -1.43
N VAL A 52 -10.40 5.97 -1.40
CA VAL A 52 -9.54 6.32 -2.54
C VAL A 52 -8.10 6.23 -2.05
N LYS A 53 -7.31 5.36 -2.67
CA LYS A 53 -5.88 5.22 -2.38
C LYS A 53 -5.10 6.47 -2.80
N ALA A 54 -3.97 6.73 -2.13
CA ALA A 54 -2.99 7.66 -2.65
C ALA A 54 -2.49 7.16 -4.02
N VAL A 55 -2.27 8.08 -4.95
CA VAL A 55 -1.87 7.75 -6.32
C VAL A 55 -0.44 8.21 -6.54
N CYS A 56 0.44 7.25 -6.84
CA CYS A 56 1.81 7.52 -7.26
C CYS A 56 1.80 8.30 -8.58
N PRO A 57 2.59 9.38 -8.72
CA PRO A 57 2.68 10.12 -9.99
C PRO A 57 3.33 9.30 -11.11
N VAL A 58 4.07 8.25 -10.74
CA VAL A 58 4.78 7.35 -11.65
C VAL A 58 4.03 6.02 -11.76
N PRO A 59 3.73 5.53 -12.98
CA PRO A 59 3.07 4.24 -13.15
C PRO A 59 3.98 3.09 -12.72
N GLU A 60 3.39 2.01 -12.20
CA GLU A 60 4.12 0.86 -11.65
C GLU A 60 5.12 0.23 -12.63
N SER A 61 4.83 0.24 -13.94
CA SER A 61 5.73 -0.24 -14.99
C SER A 61 6.99 0.61 -15.11
N GLU A 62 6.86 1.93 -14.97
CA GLU A 62 8.01 2.84 -14.98
C GLU A 62 8.81 2.74 -13.68
N ILE A 63 8.14 2.53 -12.54
CA ILE A 63 8.83 2.21 -11.27
C ILE A 63 9.69 0.95 -11.45
N LEU A 64 9.16 -0.14 -12.03
CA LEU A 64 9.94 -1.34 -12.33
C LEU A 64 11.13 -1.05 -13.25
N ASN A 65 10.95 -0.20 -14.27
CA ASN A 65 12.03 0.18 -15.17
C ASN A 65 13.13 0.95 -14.42
N LYS A 66 12.76 1.89 -13.54
CA LYS A 66 13.71 2.60 -12.67
C LYS A 66 14.43 1.64 -11.73
N LEU A 67 13.72 0.71 -11.09
CA LEU A 67 14.32 -0.30 -10.21
C LEU A 67 15.32 -1.18 -10.96
N ASN A 68 14.93 -1.74 -12.11
CA ASN A 68 15.80 -2.62 -12.88
C ASN A 68 16.99 -1.90 -13.55
N SER A 69 16.91 -0.59 -13.75
CA SER A 69 18.00 0.21 -14.34
C SER A 69 18.94 0.83 -13.29
N LYS A 70 18.41 1.29 -12.14
CA LYS A 70 19.19 2.01 -11.12
C LYS A 70 19.81 1.12 -10.04
N VAL A 71 19.17 0.00 -9.70
CA VAL A 71 19.65 -0.92 -8.64
C VAL A 71 20.90 -1.67 -9.12
N SER A 72 22.08 -1.17 -8.76
CA SER A 72 23.36 -1.74 -9.20
C SER A 72 23.61 -3.13 -8.62
N PHE A 73 23.11 -3.40 -7.40
CA PHE A 73 23.30 -4.68 -6.71
C PHE A 73 22.90 -5.87 -7.59
N LEU A 74 21.83 -5.77 -8.36
CA LEU A 74 21.32 -6.87 -9.19
C LEU A 74 22.11 -7.10 -10.47
N ARG A 75 22.81 -6.06 -10.96
CA ARG A 75 23.73 -6.18 -12.10
C ARG A 75 24.96 -6.98 -11.70
N GLU A 76 25.46 -6.73 -10.50
CA GLU A 76 26.60 -7.41 -9.87
C GLU A 76 26.21 -8.84 -9.41
N ASN A 77 24.96 -9.05 -8.99
CA ASN A 77 24.50 -10.29 -8.34
C ASN A 77 23.37 -10.98 -9.11
N LYS A 78 23.58 -11.31 -10.39
CA LYS A 78 22.53 -11.88 -11.27
C LYS A 78 21.88 -13.18 -10.76
N LYS A 79 22.58 -13.96 -9.93
CA LYS A 79 22.06 -15.21 -9.35
C LYS A 79 21.22 -15.00 -8.07
N PHE A 80 21.21 -13.79 -7.52
CA PHE A 80 20.46 -13.47 -6.31
C PHE A 80 18.96 -13.76 -6.49
N LYS A 81 18.35 -14.28 -5.41
CA LYS A 81 16.92 -14.53 -5.29
C LYS A 81 16.45 -14.02 -3.94
N GLY A 82 15.40 -13.22 -3.96
CA GLY A 82 14.84 -12.62 -2.77
C GLY A 82 13.43 -12.14 -3.05
N GLU A 83 12.74 -11.77 -1.99
CA GLU A 83 11.46 -11.11 -2.05
C GLU A 83 11.38 -10.11 -0.91
N GLY A 84 10.61 -9.06 -1.09
CA GLY A 84 10.43 -8.07 -0.06
C GLY A 84 9.14 -7.28 -0.24
N ILE A 85 8.91 -6.40 0.71
CA ILE A 85 7.76 -5.49 0.71
C ILE A 85 8.30 -4.10 0.98
N VAL A 86 8.09 -3.18 0.04
CA VAL A 86 8.30 -1.75 0.29
C VAL A 86 7.01 -1.20 0.90
N LYS A 87 7.13 -0.54 2.05
CA LYS A 87 6.04 0.19 2.70
C LYS A 87 6.31 1.67 2.52
N VAL A 88 5.35 2.36 1.90
CA VAL A 88 5.35 3.81 1.75
C VAL A 88 4.17 4.37 2.53
N ILE A 89 4.42 5.37 3.38
CA ILE A 89 3.37 6.13 4.07
C ILE A 89 3.30 7.50 3.42
N ILE A 90 2.14 7.81 2.88
CA ILE A 90 1.81 9.08 2.26
C ILE A 90 0.88 9.81 3.21
N ASN A 91 1.19 11.04 3.59
CA ASN A 91 0.35 11.79 4.51
C ASN A 91 -0.92 12.34 3.82
N CYS A 92 -1.81 12.94 4.60
CA CYS A 92 -3.05 13.53 4.08
C CYS A 92 -2.84 14.65 3.03
N LYS A 93 -1.62 15.18 2.88
CA LYS A 93 -1.25 16.20 1.89
C LYS A 93 -0.68 15.60 0.60
N GLY A 94 -0.38 14.30 0.57
CA GLY A 94 0.27 13.66 -0.59
C GLY A 94 1.79 13.60 -0.50
N GLU A 95 2.37 13.87 0.66
CA GLU A 95 3.82 13.84 0.89
C GLU A 95 4.23 12.45 1.39
N VAL A 96 5.34 11.90 0.86
CA VAL A 96 5.92 10.67 1.40
C VAL A 96 6.63 10.99 2.72
N VAL A 97 6.10 10.48 3.83
CA VAL A 97 6.63 10.72 5.19
C VAL A 97 7.41 9.53 5.73
N LEU A 98 7.24 8.35 5.13
CA LEU A 98 8.06 7.17 5.42
C LEU A 98 8.16 6.31 4.16
N CYS A 99 9.36 5.83 3.86
CA CYS A 99 9.57 4.77 2.88
C CYS A 99 10.62 3.79 3.41
N GLU A 100 10.25 2.53 3.56
CA GLU A 100 11.15 1.48 4.06
C GLU A 100 10.83 0.12 3.47
N VAL A 101 11.79 -0.80 3.54
CA VAL A 101 11.54 -2.22 3.25
C VAL A 101 11.06 -2.92 4.52
N SER A 102 9.75 -3.15 4.64
CA SER A 102 9.12 -3.77 5.82
C SER A 102 9.37 -5.28 5.92
N LYS A 103 9.50 -5.96 4.77
CA LYS A 103 10.01 -7.34 4.68
C LYS A 103 11.29 -7.31 3.84
N LYS A 104 12.44 -7.54 4.48
CA LYS A 104 13.77 -7.43 3.85
C LYS A 104 14.01 -8.44 2.73
N SER A 105 14.75 -8.02 1.70
CA SER A 105 15.11 -8.87 0.56
C SER A 105 16.19 -9.92 0.83
N LYS A 106 16.77 -9.91 2.04
CA LYS A 106 18.02 -10.59 2.45
C LYS A 106 19.31 -9.85 2.05
N SER A 107 19.22 -8.63 1.51
CA SER A 107 20.37 -7.77 1.25
C SER A 107 20.03 -6.32 1.62
N ASN A 108 20.68 -5.77 2.66
CA ASN A 108 20.47 -4.38 3.05
C ASN A 108 20.84 -3.42 1.90
N LYS A 109 21.95 -3.68 1.19
CA LYS A 109 22.36 -2.88 0.01
C LYS A 109 21.28 -2.83 -1.07
N LEU A 110 20.57 -3.93 -1.30
CA LEU A 110 19.44 -3.97 -2.23
C LEU A 110 18.26 -3.17 -1.69
N ASP A 111 17.93 -3.37 -0.41
CA ASP A 111 16.81 -2.69 0.24
C ASP A 111 16.99 -1.16 0.22
N ASP A 112 18.20 -0.67 0.51
CA ASP A 112 18.55 0.75 0.49
C ASP A 112 18.39 1.36 -0.92
N GLN A 113 18.88 0.67 -1.94
CA GLN A 113 18.74 1.11 -3.34
C GLN A 113 17.28 1.13 -3.81
N ILE A 114 16.45 0.21 -3.32
CA ILE A 114 15.02 0.21 -3.61
C ILE A 114 14.35 1.42 -2.95
N VAL A 115 14.63 1.69 -1.68
CA VAL A 115 14.09 2.84 -0.95
C VAL A 115 14.47 4.15 -1.62
N GLU A 116 15.72 4.28 -2.08
CA GLU A 116 16.19 5.45 -2.83
C GLU A 116 15.35 5.72 -4.08
N VAL A 117 14.98 4.67 -4.84
CA VAL A 117 14.11 4.84 -6.01
C VAL A 117 12.73 5.34 -5.61
N PHE A 118 12.13 4.80 -4.55
CA PHE A 118 10.80 5.20 -4.09
C PHE A 118 10.75 6.63 -3.53
N ASN A 119 11.79 7.06 -2.82
CA ASN A 119 11.92 8.43 -2.32
C ASN A 119 12.03 9.48 -3.44
N ASN A 120 12.39 9.08 -4.66
CA ASN A 120 12.56 9.96 -5.81
C ASN A 120 11.42 9.84 -6.84
N LEU A 121 10.24 9.35 -6.45
CA LEU A 121 9.09 9.23 -7.36
C LEU A 121 8.31 10.55 -7.53
N GLY A 122 8.55 11.56 -6.68
CA GLY A 122 7.86 12.85 -6.73
C GLY A 122 6.64 12.92 -5.83
N GLU A 123 5.75 13.88 -6.10
CA GLU A 123 4.59 14.19 -5.27
C GLU A 123 3.39 13.27 -5.57
N TRP A 124 2.77 12.73 -4.52
CA TRP A 124 1.65 11.81 -4.64
C TRP A 124 0.33 12.56 -4.56
N LYS A 125 -0.69 12.06 -5.25
CA LYS A 125 -2.06 12.50 -4.95
C LYS A 125 -2.49 11.84 -3.64
N ASN A 126 -3.05 12.63 -2.74
CA ASN A 126 -3.48 12.18 -1.43
C ASN A 126 -4.62 11.15 -1.50
N ALA A 127 -4.76 10.38 -0.41
CA ALA A 127 -5.82 9.41 -0.23
C ALA A 127 -7.05 10.04 0.42
N PHE A 128 -8.22 9.44 0.19
CA PHE A 128 -9.47 9.84 0.83
C PHE A 128 -10.18 8.67 1.48
N TYR A 129 -10.76 8.92 2.65
CA TYR A 129 -11.73 8.04 3.28
C TYR A 129 -12.94 8.85 3.71
N LYS A 130 -14.13 8.48 3.22
CA LYS A 130 -15.39 9.20 3.49
C LYS A 130 -15.26 10.71 3.21
N LYS A 131 -14.67 11.05 2.05
CA LYS A 131 -14.41 12.43 1.57
C LYS A 131 -13.42 13.25 2.42
N ARG A 132 -12.75 12.65 3.41
CA ARG A 132 -11.68 13.30 4.18
C ARG A 132 -10.32 12.82 3.68
N ALA A 133 -9.37 13.73 3.52
CA ALA A 133 -7.99 13.35 3.24
C ALA A 133 -7.40 12.62 4.45
N VAL A 134 -6.68 11.53 4.22
CA VAL A 134 -6.13 10.67 5.28
C VAL A 134 -4.72 10.22 4.95
N ASP A 135 -3.95 9.86 5.98
CA ASP A 135 -2.67 9.20 5.82
C ASP A 135 -2.89 7.78 5.28
N ASN A 136 -2.16 7.40 4.24
CA ASN A 136 -2.32 6.13 3.54
C ASN A 136 -1.02 5.33 3.44
N VAL A 137 -1.13 4.05 3.74
CA VAL A 137 -0.07 3.05 3.59
C VAL A 137 -0.23 2.36 2.24
N GLN A 138 0.84 2.38 1.46
CA GLN A 138 0.99 1.62 0.21
C GLN A 138 2.03 0.52 0.39
N LEU A 139 1.73 -0.67 -0.10
CA LEU A 139 2.57 -1.85 0.02
C LEU A 139 2.91 -2.38 -1.38
N PHE A 140 4.19 -2.39 -1.71
CA PHE A 140 4.69 -2.90 -2.98
C PHE A 140 5.45 -4.20 -2.73
N TYR A 141 4.82 -5.31 -3.13
CA TYR A 141 5.39 -6.65 -3.00
C TYR A 141 6.25 -6.93 -4.22
N PHE A 142 7.51 -7.28 -4.00
CA PHE A 142 8.43 -7.57 -5.08
C PHE A 142 9.13 -8.91 -4.90
N LYS A 143 9.56 -9.48 -6.02
CA LYS A 143 10.44 -10.64 -6.09
C LYS A 143 11.61 -10.34 -7.01
N VAL A 144 12.76 -10.89 -6.66
CA VAL A 144 13.99 -10.84 -7.46
C VAL A 144 14.31 -12.22 -8.00
N LYS A 145 14.50 -12.30 -9.32
CA LYS A 145 14.94 -13.52 -9.99
C LYS A 145 15.78 -13.16 -11.21
N LYS A 146 16.93 -13.83 -11.37
CA LYS A 146 17.85 -13.62 -12.51
C LYS A 146 18.27 -12.15 -12.69
N GLY A 147 18.56 -11.46 -11.57
CA GLY A 147 18.98 -10.06 -11.58
C GLY A 147 17.89 -9.05 -11.98
N LYS A 148 16.61 -9.44 -11.94
CA LYS A 148 15.48 -8.55 -12.23
C LYS A 148 14.47 -8.53 -11.10
N ILE A 149 13.96 -7.34 -10.80
CA ILE A 149 12.81 -7.09 -9.92
C ILE A 149 11.52 -7.20 -10.74
N SER A 150 10.52 -7.83 -10.15
CA SER A 150 9.14 -7.88 -10.66
C SER A 150 8.17 -7.80 -9.48
N TRP A 151 6.96 -7.31 -9.74
CA TRP A 151 5.91 -7.30 -8.73
C TRP A 151 5.40 -8.71 -8.40
N LYS A 152 4.88 -8.86 -7.19
CA LYS A 152 4.29 -10.08 -6.65
C LYS A 152 2.88 -9.74 -6.13
N TYR A 153 1.91 -9.76 -7.01
CA TYR A 153 0.49 -9.68 -6.67
C TYR A 153 -0.08 -11.07 -6.43
#